data_AF-A0A7J6QIM0-F1
#
_entry.id   AF-A0A7J6QIM0-F1
#
_cell.length_a   1.000
_cell.length_b   1.000
_cell.length_c   1.000
_cell.angle_alpha   90.00
_cell.angle_beta   90.00
_cell.angle_gamma   90.00
#
_symmetry.space_group_name_H-M   'P 1'
#
loop_
_entity.id
_entity.type
_entity.pdbx_description
1 polymer ?
#
loop_
_entity_poly.entity_id
_entity_poly.type
_entity_poly.pdbx_seq_one_letter_code
_entity_poly.pdbx_strand_id
1 'polypeptide(L)'
;MTNFSANSDPSVQLEYITDWDRAMHYVHGTIVDFVHGGSTVFMDWSMAGDRDLVTILDNGTIRLNTPYYTFGQITKYFKPGYSVLTSLNVISPGQQADGTFPAGIEAMAAINPSRTEIVIVVLCDDRHESNATVAELLIELDLGGGRYSTIALKDVEQRSVTTVVLTTDKF
;
A
#
# COMPACT_ATOMS: atom_id res chain seq x y z
N MET A 1 -29.92 30.43 -21.41
CA MET A 1 -29.25 29.12 -21.55
C MET A 1 -27.81 29.32 -21.15
N THR A 2 -27.50 29.02 -19.89
CA THR A 2 -26.17 29.15 -19.30
C THR A 2 -25.34 27.93 -19.71
N ASN A 3 -24.23 28.18 -20.40
CA ASN A 3 -23.24 27.16 -20.71
C ASN A 3 -22.61 26.67 -19.40
N PHE A 4 -22.80 25.40 -19.07
CA PHE A 4 -21.88 24.71 -18.17
C PHE A 4 -20.60 24.45 -18.96
N SER A 5 -19.59 25.27 -18.72
CA SER A 5 -18.21 24.86 -18.97
C SER A 5 -17.98 23.59 -18.16
N ALA A 6 -17.77 22.47 -18.85
CA ALA A 6 -17.18 21.31 -18.22
C ALA A 6 -15.87 21.77 -17.59
N ASN A 7 -15.85 21.88 -16.26
CA ASN A 7 -14.62 21.86 -15.51
C ASN A 7 -13.97 20.53 -15.85
N SER A 8 -13.04 20.55 -16.79
CA SER A 8 -12.13 19.45 -17.03
C SER A 8 -11.36 19.26 -15.73
N ASP A 9 -11.80 18.26 -14.97
CA ASP A 9 -11.16 17.78 -13.75
C ASP A 9 -9.65 17.63 -14.02
N PRO A 10 -8.77 18.23 -13.21
CA PRO A 10 -7.32 18.08 -13.35
C PRO A 10 -6.82 16.64 -13.12
N SER A 11 -7.72 15.67 -12.88
CA SER A 11 -7.49 14.24 -13.13
C SER A 11 -7.29 13.96 -14.63
N VAL A 12 -6.29 14.59 -15.25
CA VAL A 12 -5.70 14.09 -16.49
C VAL A 12 -5.44 12.61 -16.25
N GLN A 13 -6.08 11.79 -17.07
CA GLN A 13 -6.04 10.33 -17.02
C GLN A 13 -4.63 9.85 -16.68
N LEU A 14 -4.42 9.43 -15.43
CA LEU A 14 -3.40 8.43 -15.16
C LEU A 14 -3.91 7.16 -15.83
N GLU A 15 -3.58 6.99 -17.11
CA GLU A 15 -3.74 5.70 -17.77
C GLU A 15 -2.75 4.75 -17.08
N TYR A 16 -3.23 4.08 -16.02
CA TYR A 16 -2.54 2.91 -15.50
C TYR A 16 -2.40 1.92 -16.65
N ILE A 17 -1.17 1.75 -17.14
CA ILE A 17 -0.86 0.98 -18.35
C ILE A 17 -1.21 -0.49 -18.12
N THR A 18 -1.04 -0.98 -16.89
CA THR A 18 -1.35 -2.35 -16.49
C THR A 18 -2.25 -2.43 -15.26
N ASP A 19 -2.89 -3.59 -15.05
CA ASP A 19 -3.66 -3.84 -13.81
C ASP A 19 -2.76 -3.81 -12.56
N TRP A 20 -1.46 -4.12 -12.73
CA TRP A 20 -0.44 -3.92 -11.70
C TRP A 20 -0.20 -2.44 -11.41
N ASP A 21 -0.11 -1.59 -12.45
CA ASP A 21 0.02 -0.12 -12.33
C ASP A 21 -1.09 0.52 -11.51
N ARG A 22 -2.30 -0.04 -11.62
CA ARG A 22 -3.40 0.36 -10.75
C ARG A 22 -3.21 -0.21 -9.34
N ALA A 23 -2.82 -1.49 -9.23
CA ALA A 23 -2.74 -2.19 -7.96
C ALA A 23 -1.69 -1.64 -6.98
N MET A 24 -0.50 -1.26 -7.45
CA MET A 24 0.48 -0.64 -6.55
C MET A 24 0.08 0.79 -6.18
N HIS A 25 -0.62 1.52 -7.05
CA HIS A 25 -1.06 2.89 -6.75
C HIS A 25 -1.99 2.95 -5.53
N TYR A 26 -2.87 1.94 -5.34
CA TYR A 26 -3.68 1.84 -4.12
C TYR A 26 -2.82 1.75 -2.85
N VAL A 27 -1.74 0.98 -2.90
CA VAL A 27 -0.87 0.76 -1.73
C VAL A 27 0.06 1.96 -1.52
N HIS A 28 0.73 2.43 -2.57
CA HIS A 28 1.56 3.62 -2.58
C HIS A 28 0.78 4.84 -2.07
N GLY A 29 -0.39 5.12 -2.66
CA GLY A 29 -1.25 6.23 -2.24
C GLY A 29 -1.65 6.14 -0.77
N THR A 30 -1.99 4.94 -0.29
CA THR A 30 -2.29 4.76 1.13
C THR A 30 -1.07 5.03 2.02
N ILE A 31 0.11 4.52 1.65
CA ILE A 31 1.34 4.78 2.42
C ILE A 31 1.63 6.28 2.47
N VAL A 32 1.61 6.95 1.32
CA VAL A 32 1.87 8.40 1.23
C VAL A 32 0.86 9.20 2.05
N ASP A 33 -0.43 8.93 1.88
CA ASP A 33 -1.50 9.67 2.56
C ASP A 33 -1.43 9.53 4.08
N PHE A 34 -1.15 8.33 4.60
CA PHE A 34 -1.14 8.09 6.05
C PHE A 34 0.18 8.46 6.71
N VAL A 35 1.32 8.21 6.05
CA VAL A 35 2.65 8.47 6.61
C VAL A 35 3.05 9.94 6.42
N HIS A 36 2.71 10.56 5.29
CA HIS A 36 3.14 11.92 4.95
C HIS A 36 1.98 12.93 4.92
N GLY A 37 0.78 12.50 4.50
CA GLY A 37 -0.39 13.38 4.35
C GLY A 37 -1.20 13.62 5.63
N GLY A 38 -1.05 12.75 6.65
CA GLY A 38 -1.87 12.81 7.87
C GLY A 38 -3.31 12.34 7.69
N SER A 39 -3.61 11.66 6.58
CA SER A 39 -4.92 11.04 6.35
C SER A 39 -5.20 9.99 7.41
N THR A 40 -6.48 9.86 7.77
CA THR A 40 -6.96 8.89 8.76
C THR A 40 -7.89 7.84 8.18
N VAL A 41 -8.28 8.01 6.91
CA VAL A 41 -9.22 7.16 6.19
C VAL A 41 -8.80 7.12 4.71
N PHE A 42 -8.88 5.94 4.12
CA PHE A 42 -8.85 5.74 2.67
C PHE A 42 -10.21 5.15 2.26
N MET A 43 -10.84 5.71 1.22
CA MET A 43 -12.07 5.18 0.65
C MET A 43 -11.89 5.07 -0.86
N ASP A 44 -12.14 3.87 -1.38
CA ASP A 44 -12.20 3.66 -2.82
C ASP A 44 -13.48 4.29 -3.41
N TRP A 45 -13.42 4.63 -4.70
CA TRP A 45 -14.50 5.34 -5.38
C TRP A 45 -15.69 4.42 -5.67
N SER A 46 -15.47 3.40 -6.52
CA SER A 46 -16.48 2.45 -6.95
C SER A 46 -16.07 1.05 -6.56
N MET A 47 -16.96 0.34 -5.86
CA MET A 47 -16.69 -1.02 -5.42
C MET A 47 -16.70 -2.05 -6.58
N ALA A 48 -17.50 -1.80 -7.63
CA ALA A 48 -17.71 -2.77 -8.70
C ALA A 48 -17.94 -2.13 -10.08
N GLY A 49 -17.20 -2.65 -11.06
CA GLY A 49 -17.17 -2.18 -12.44
C GLY A 49 -16.02 -2.85 -13.22
N ASP A 50 -15.94 -2.59 -14.53
CA ASP A 50 -14.95 -3.26 -15.39
C ASP A 50 -13.49 -2.99 -15.00
N ARG A 51 -13.24 -1.86 -14.34
CA ARG A 51 -11.91 -1.40 -13.90
C ARG A 51 -11.82 -1.15 -12.40
N ASP A 52 -12.82 -1.56 -11.62
CA ASP A 52 -12.84 -1.34 -10.17
C ASP A 52 -12.11 -2.48 -9.43
N LEU A 53 -12.20 -2.56 -8.11
CA LEU A 53 -11.65 -3.69 -7.34
C LEU A 53 -12.32 -5.02 -7.75
N VAL A 54 -13.62 -4.98 -8.03
CA VAL A 54 -14.43 -6.14 -8.39
C VAL A 54 -15.10 -5.92 -9.74
N THR A 55 -15.09 -6.92 -10.61
CA THR A 55 -15.87 -6.93 -11.85
C THR A 55 -16.94 -8.02 -11.78
N ILE A 56 -18.18 -7.68 -12.11
CA ILE A 56 -19.27 -8.65 -12.25
C ILE A 56 -19.48 -8.86 -13.75
N LEU A 57 -19.21 -10.06 -14.23
CA LEU A 57 -19.37 -10.42 -15.64
C LEU A 57 -20.85 -10.72 -15.95
N ASP A 58 -21.25 -10.60 -17.22
CA ASP A 58 -22.64 -10.82 -17.68
C ASP A 58 -23.19 -12.21 -17.33
N ASN A 59 -22.32 -13.21 -17.17
CA ASN A 59 -22.69 -14.56 -16.76
C ASN A 59 -22.83 -14.74 -15.24
N GLY A 60 -22.76 -13.65 -14.46
CA GLY A 60 -22.84 -13.66 -12.99
C GLY A 60 -21.53 -14.02 -12.29
N THR A 61 -20.43 -14.26 -13.01
CA THR A 61 -19.12 -14.51 -12.40
C THR A 61 -18.56 -13.24 -11.76
N ILE A 62 -18.07 -13.37 -10.53
CA ILE A 62 -17.33 -12.31 -9.83
C ILE A 62 -15.84 -12.49 -10.10
N ARG A 63 -15.21 -11.50 -10.72
CA ARG A 63 -13.76 -11.40 -10.90
C ARG A 63 -13.20 -10.38 -9.92
N LEU A 64 -12.23 -10.78 -9.11
CA LEU A 64 -11.46 -9.89 -8.26
C LEU A 64 -10.24 -9.42 -9.06
N ASN A 65 -10.12 -8.10 -9.26
CA ASN A 65 -9.00 -7.53 -10.02
C ASN A 65 -7.77 -7.38 -9.11
N THR A 66 -6.56 -7.25 -9.66
CA THR A 66 -5.32 -7.23 -8.87
C THR A 66 -5.34 -6.21 -7.72
N PRO A 67 -5.88 -4.98 -7.88
CA PRO A 67 -5.94 -4.01 -6.79
C PRO A 67 -6.78 -4.47 -5.59
N TYR A 68 -7.75 -5.37 -5.77
CA TYR A 68 -8.51 -5.96 -4.67
C TYR A 68 -7.58 -6.70 -3.70
N TYR A 69 -6.60 -7.41 -4.23
CA TYR A 69 -5.66 -8.18 -3.41
C TYR A 69 -4.60 -7.28 -2.77
N THR A 70 -4.05 -6.30 -3.51
CA THR A 70 -3.04 -5.39 -2.96
C THR A 70 -3.63 -4.45 -1.92
N PHE A 71 -4.80 -3.86 -2.17
CA PHE A 71 -5.51 -3.08 -1.17
C PHE A 71 -6.03 -3.95 -0.01
N GLY A 72 -6.32 -5.23 -0.30
CA GLY A 72 -6.61 -6.26 0.69
C GLY A 72 -5.49 -6.47 1.71
N GLN A 73 -4.22 -6.28 1.32
CA GLN A 73 -3.06 -6.34 2.24
C GLN A 73 -3.10 -5.23 3.30
N ILE A 74 -3.80 -4.12 3.05
CA ILE A 74 -4.00 -3.08 4.05
C ILE A 74 -5.31 -3.32 4.80
N THR A 75 -6.43 -3.32 4.07
CA THR A 75 -7.78 -3.32 4.65
C THR A 75 -8.09 -4.54 5.51
N LYS A 76 -7.46 -5.69 5.27
CA LYS A 76 -7.66 -6.90 6.08
C LYS A 76 -6.94 -6.83 7.43
N TYR A 77 -5.76 -6.23 7.49
CA TYR A 77 -4.86 -6.35 8.64
C TYR A 77 -4.81 -5.10 9.53
N PHE A 78 -4.93 -3.91 8.93
CA PHE A 78 -4.98 -2.64 9.66
C PHE A 78 -6.40 -2.42 10.23
N LYS A 79 -6.55 -2.47 11.55
CA LYS A 79 -7.87 -2.40 12.21
C LYS A 79 -8.29 -0.95 12.50
N PRO A 80 -9.58 -0.60 12.39
CA PRO A 80 -10.05 0.73 12.71
C PRO A 80 -9.53 1.23 14.07
N GLY A 81 -8.89 2.40 14.08
CA GLY A 81 -8.25 2.98 15.27
C GLY A 81 -6.78 2.58 15.49
N TYR A 82 -6.13 1.94 14.51
CA TYR A 82 -4.68 1.74 14.54
C TYR A 82 -3.93 3.08 14.62
N SER A 83 -2.69 3.03 15.12
CA SER A 83 -1.78 4.18 15.14
C SER A 83 -0.57 3.92 14.26
N VAL A 84 -0.35 4.75 13.25
CA VAL A 84 0.83 4.69 12.37
C VAL A 84 2.10 4.93 13.20
N LEU A 85 3.13 4.13 12.96
CA LEU A 85 4.48 4.36 13.50
C LEU A 85 5.17 5.42 12.65
N THR A 86 5.52 6.56 13.26
CA THR A 86 6.10 7.71 12.57
C THR A 86 7.58 7.56 12.25
N SER A 87 8.24 6.54 12.78
CA SER A 87 9.65 6.25 12.55
C SER A 87 9.81 4.80 12.11
N LEU A 88 9.79 4.62 10.80
CA LEU A 88 10.09 3.38 10.10
C LEU A 88 11.25 3.66 9.14
N ASN A 89 12.27 2.81 9.15
CA ASN A 89 13.38 2.89 8.23
C ASN A 89 13.49 1.60 7.40
N VAL A 90 13.45 1.73 6.09
CA VAL A 90 13.70 0.64 5.14
C VAL A 90 15.16 0.70 4.72
N ILE A 91 15.93 -0.34 5.01
CA ILE A 91 17.34 -0.39 4.60
C ILE A 91 17.42 -0.70 3.11
N SER A 92 18.12 0.16 2.36
CA SER A 92 18.27 0.09 0.90
C SER A 92 16.92 0.14 0.15
N PRO A 93 16.17 1.25 0.26
CA PRO A 93 14.80 1.33 -0.27
C PRO A 93 14.72 1.34 -1.81
N GLY A 94 15.84 1.35 -2.53
CA GLY A 94 15.86 1.55 -3.98
C GLY A 94 15.92 3.04 -4.33
N GLN A 95 15.07 3.49 -5.26
CA GLN A 95 15.02 4.87 -5.76
C GLN A 95 14.04 5.76 -4.94
N GLN A 96 13.94 7.06 -5.24
CA GLN A 96 12.96 7.95 -4.59
C GLN A 96 11.65 7.99 -5.38
N ALA A 97 10.50 7.89 -4.70
CA ALA A 97 9.17 7.90 -5.30
C ALA A 97 8.96 9.16 -6.15
N ASP A 98 8.29 9.02 -7.31
CA ASP A 98 7.98 10.15 -8.19
C ASP A 98 6.63 10.83 -7.86
N GLY A 99 6.02 10.43 -6.74
CA GLY A 99 4.75 10.93 -6.24
C GLY A 99 3.52 10.30 -6.88
N THR A 100 3.67 9.55 -7.98
CA THR A 100 2.58 8.79 -8.61
C THR A 100 2.77 7.29 -8.43
N PHE A 101 4.02 6.84 -8.42
CA PHE A 101 4.42 5.45 -8.31
C PHE A 101 5.49 5.28 -7.23
N PRO A 102 5.51 4.10 -6.58
CA PRO A 102 6.61 3.74 -5.69
C PRO A 102 7.91 3.68 -6.48
N ALA A 103 9.03 3.99 -5.83
CA ALA A 103 10.35 3.87 -6.44
C ALA A 103 11.20 2.82 -5.74
N GLY A 104 10.85 1.55 -5.94
CA GLY A 104 11.52 0.44 -5.26
C GLY A 104 10.70 -0.04 -4.08
N ILE A 105 11.09 0.30 -2.87
CA ILE A 105 10.53 -0.30 -1.65
C ILE A 105 9.92 0.77 -0.76
N GLU A 106 8.63 0.61 -0.48
CA GLU A 106 7.88 1.44 0.45
C GLU A 106 7.28 0.58 1.54
N ALA A 107 7.16 1.14 2.74
CA ALA A 107 6.53 0.45 3.83
C ALA A 107 5.79 1.41 4.76
N MET A 108 4.72 0.90 5.34
CA MET A 108 3.99 1.54 6.44
C MET A 108 3.81 0.51 7.55
N ALA A 109 4.06 0.94 8.78
CA ALA A 109 3.76 0.14 9.96
C ALA A 109 2.79 0.85 10.89
N ALA A 110 1.96 0.08 11.58
CA ALA A 110 1.04 0.58 12.59
C ALA A 110 0.87 -0.41 13.74
N ILE A 111 0.51 0.11 14.92
CA ILE A 111 0.04 -0.68 16.05
C ILE A 111 -1.48 -0.75 15.99
N ASN A 112 -2.04 -1.95 15.95
CA ASN A 112 -3.49 -2.14 16.01
C ASN A 112 -4.05 -1.76 17.41
N PRO A 113 -5.35 -1.42 17.53
CA PRO A 113 -5.94 -0.90 18.77
C PRO A 113 -5.77 -1.79 20.01
N SER A 114 -5.68 -3.12 19.83
CA SER A 114 -5.44 -4.07 20.93
C SER A 114 -4.05 -3.91 21.55
N ARG A 115 -3.12 -3.25 20.84
CA ARG A 115 -1.70 -3.12 21.19
C ARG A 115 -0.97 -4.46 21.35
N THR A 116 -1.46 -5.50 20.69
CA THR A 116 -0.84 -6.84 20.65
C THR A 116 -0.23 -7.15 19.29
N GLU A 117 -0.49 -6.31 18.29
CA GLU A 117 -0.09 -6.52 16.90
C GLU A 117 0.56 -5.26 16.35
N ILE A 118 1.73 -5.42 15.75
CA ILE A 118 2.26 -4.48 14.77
C ILE A 118 2.00 -5.07 13.40
N VAL A 119 1.38 -4.27 12.53
CA VAL A 119 1.11 -4.63 11.14
C VAL A 119 1.99 -3.77 10.25
N ILE A 120 2.63 -4.39 9.27
CA ILE A 120 3.54 -3.74 8.34
C ILE A 120 3.14 -4.16 6.96
N VAL A 121 2.80 -3.20 6.11
CA VAL A 121 2.66 -3.44 4.67
C VAL A 121 3.95 -2.99 4.00
N VAL A 122 4.44 -3.81 3.08
CA VAL A 122 5.64 -3.57 2.28
C VAL A 122 5.23 -3.68 0.82
N LEU A 123 5.46 -2.62 0.07
CA LEU A 123 5.32 -2.57 -1.38
C LEU A 123 6.72 -2.65 -1.99
N CYS A 124 6.95 -3.66 -2.84
CA CYS A 124 8.19 -3.83 -3.58
C CYS A 124 7.89 -3.75 -5.08
N ASP A 125 8.25 -2.63 -5.68
CA ASP A 125 8.08 -2.34 -7.10
C ASP A 125 9.19 -1.38 -7.58
N ASP A 126 10.34 -1.95 -7.96
CA ASP A 126 11.37 -1.26 -8.72
C ASP A 126 11.14 -1.50 -10.21
N ARG A 127 10.64 -0.47 -10.89
CA ARG A 127 10.33 -0.50 -12.32
C ARG A 127 11.55 -0.76 -13.21
N HIS A 128 12.77 -0.60 -12.69
CA HIS A 128 14.00 -0.85 -13.43
C HIS A 128 14.52 -2.29 -13.30
N GLU A 129 14.01 -3.07 -12.34
CA GLU A 129 14.47 -4.43 -12.05
C GLU A 129 13.31 -5.43 -11.98
N SER A 130 12.39 -5.35 -12.95
CA SER A 130 11.08 -6.05 -12.99
C SER A 130 11.03 -7.58 -12.75
N ASN A 131 12.16 -8.27 -12.54
CA ASN A 131 12.23 -9.71 -12.20
C ASN A 131 13.27 -10.05 -11.11
N ALA A 132 13.83 -9.06 -10.41
CA ALA A 132 14.77 -9.33 -9.33
C ALA A 132 14.04 -9.82 -8.07
N THR A 133 14.74 -10.54 -7.21
CA THR A 133 14.29 -10.86 -5.86
C THR A 133 15.23 -10.16 -4.90
N VAL A 134 14.68 -9.42 -3.94
CA VAL A 134 15.46 -8.85 -2.84
C VAL A 134 15.75 -9.98 -1.86
N ALA A 135 17.01 -10.44 -1.85
CA ALA A 135 17.42 -11.61 -1.06
C ALA A 135 17.15 -11.41 0.45
N GLU A 136 17.39 -10.21 0.97
CA GLU A 136 17.06 -9.83 2.34
C GLU A 136 16.69 -8.35 2.40
N LEU A 137 15.52 -8.06 2.95
CA LEU A 137 15.00 -6.72 3.22
C LEU A 137 14.90 -6.52 4.73
N LEU A 138 15.58 -5.51 5.25
CA LEU A 138 15.56 -5.15 6.66
C LEU A 138 14.67 -3.93 6.88
N ILE A 139 13.73 -4.05 7.83
CA ILE A 139 12.84 -2.97 8.27
C ILE A 139 13.11 -2.72 9.74
N GLU A 140 13.50 -1.49 10.06
CA GLU A 140 13.73 -1.03 11.43
C GLU A 140 12.54 -0.21 11.90
N LEU A 141 12.06 -0.51 13.10
CA LEU A 141 10.92 0.12 13.73
C LEU A 141 11.33 0.74 15.07
N ASP A 142 10.95 2.00 15.27
CA ASP A 142 10.90 2.60 16.60
C ASP A 142 9.52 2.32 17.23
N LEU A 143 9.52 1.59 18.34
CA LEU A 143 8.31 1.22 19.07
C LEU A 143 7.97 2.21 20.20
N GLY A 144 8.72 3.30 20.29
CA GLY A 144 8.65 4.28 21.35
C GLY A 144 9.26 3.79 22.68
N GLY A 145 9.59 4.75 23.54
CA GLY A 145 10.18 4.47 24.86
C GLY A 145 11.59 3.85 24.78
N GLY A 146 12.33 4.12 23.70
CA GLY A 146 13.68 3.58 23.48
C GLY A 146 13.72 2.12 23.03
N ARG A 147 12.58 1.54 22.64
CA ARG A 147 12.49 0.16 22.13
C ARG A 147 12.55 0.18 20.60
N TYR A 148 13.36 -0.70 20.05
CA TYR A 148 13.53 -0.87 18.61
C TYR A 148 13.33 -2.33 18.23
N SER A 149 12.85 -2.56 17.00
CA SER A 149 12.75 -3.89 16.42
C SER A 149 13.26 -3.87 14.98
N THR A 150 14.02 -4.90 14.60
CA THR A 150 14.44 -5.12 13.22
C THR A 150 13.75 -6.37 12.70
N ILE A 151 13.21 -6.27 11.50
CA ILE A 151 12.50 -7.35 10.82
C ILE A 151 13.24 -7.67 9.54
N ALA A 152 13.57 -8.93 9.36
CA ALA A 152 14.19 -9.42 8.14
C ALA A 152 13.16 -10.19 7.32
N LEU A 153 12.90 -9.72 6.11
CA LEU A 153 12.13 -10.43 5.09
C LEU A 153 13.12 -11.01 4.09
N LYS A 154 12.99 -12.29 3.80
CA LYS A 154 13.86 -12.97 2.83
C LYS A 154 13.12 -13.23 1.55
N ASP A 155 13.87 -13.22 0.46
CA ASP A 155 13.37 -13.56 -0.88
C ASP A 155 12.12 -12.73 -1.26
N VAL A 156 12.15 -11.42 -1.02
CA VAL A 156 11.04 -10.52 -1.34
C VAL A 156 11.01 -10.28 -2.85
N GLU A 157 9.96 -10.77 -3.50
CA GLU A 157 9.80 -10.65 -4.96
C GLU A 157 9.53 -9.21 -5.39
N GLN A 158 10.11 -8.79 -6.51
CA GLN A 158 9.68 -7.58 -7.20
C GLN A 158 8.23 -7.71 -7.68
N ARG A 159 7.54 -6.57 -7.80
CA ARG A 159 6.10 -6.51 -8.12
C ARG A 159 5.26 -7.26 -7.10
N SER A 160 5.52 -7.01 -5.82
CA SER A 160 4.81 -7.65 -4.71
C SER A 160 4.31 -6.65 -3.67
N VAL A 161 3.28 -7.08 -2.94
CA VAL A 161 2.81 -6.41 -1.72
C VAL A 161 2.72 -7.47 -0.63
N THR A 162 3.49 -7.29 0.43
CA THR A 162 3.59 -8.23 1.54
C THR A 162 3.12 -7.58 2.83
N THR A 163 2.33 -8.31 3.61
CA THR A 163 1.95 -7.88 4.97
C THR A 163 2.60 -8.78 6.01
N VAL A 164 3.25 -8.15 6.98
CA VAL A 164 3.84 -8.80 8.15
C VAL A 164 3.00 -8.42 9.35
N VAL A 165 2.60 -9.42 10.14
CA VAL A 165 1.93 -9.21 11.43
C VAL A 165 2.82 -9.77 12.53
N LEU A 166 3.33 -8.89 13.38
CA LEU A 166 4.09 -9.26 14.55
C LEU A 166 3.18 -9.25 15.77
N THR A 167 3.06 -10.39 16.43
CA THR A 167 2.27 -10.53 17.66
C THR A 167 3.18 -10.49 18.89
N THR A 168 2.76 -9.79 19.93
CA THR A 168 3.39 -9.84 21.25
C THR A 168 2.35 -9.67 22.34
N ASP A 169 2.73 -9.93 23.60
CA ASP A 169 1.82 -9.82 24.73
C ASP A 169 1.40 -8.37 24.99
N LYS A 170 2.27 -7.36 24.78
CA LYS A 170 1.96 -5.90 24.71
C LYS A 170 3.02 -5.07 23.96
N PHE A 171 2.58 -4.09 23.16
CA PHE A 171 3.38 -2.99 22.58
C PHE A 171 3.12 -1.65 23.26
#